data_AF-A0A940CSG5-F1
#
_entry.id   AF-A0A940CSG5-F1
#
_cell.length_a   1.000
_cell.length_b   1.000
_cell.length_c   1.000
_cell.angle_alpha   90.00
_cell.angle_beta   90.00
_cell.angle_gamma   90.00
#
_symmetry.space_group_name_H-M   'P 1'
#
loop_
_entity.id
_entity.type
_entity.pdbx_description
1 polymer ?
#
loop_
_entity_poly.entity_id
_entity_poly.type
_entity_poly.pdbx_seq_one_letter_code
_entity_poly.pdbx_strand_id
1 'polypeptide(L)'
;MVTLTTFKQGIINGLNITWELTKVTVPVYIFITFLKYTPVLPWIADFCAPVMTLIGLPGEASLALVMGYVLNLYAAIGAILSLSLTPKQITIIAGMLLLAHCLFIESIVAKKTGVRVAPLIFLRIVLSFLYGFTLNLVL
;
A
#
# COMPACT_ATOMS: atom_id res chain seq x y z
N MET A 1 -21.58 -30.88 -5.77
CA MET A 1 -22.13 -30.74 -4.40
C MET A 1 -20.97 -30.49 -3.45
N VAL A 2 -21.09 -29.52 -2.54
CA VAL A 2 -20.11 -29.35 -1.45
C VAL A 2 -20.31 -30.51 -0.48
N THR A 3 -19.28 -31.33 -0.29
CA THR A 3 -19.31 -32.47 0.64
C THR A 3 -18.61 -32.09 1.94
N LEU A 4 -18.84 -32.85 3.01
CA LEU A 4 -18.14 -32.67 4.29
C LEU A 4 -16.61 -32.74 4.13
N THR A 5 -16.11 -33.57 3.19
CA THR A 5 -14.69 -33.66 2.87
C THR A 5 -14.19 -32.40 2.16
N THR A 6 -14.97 -31.83 1.24
CA THR A 6 -14.67 -30.52 0.60
C THR A 6 -14.55 -29.41 1.66
N PHE A 7 -15.46 -29.38 2.65
CA PHE A 7 -15.42 -28.38 3.71
C PHE A 7 -14.20 -28.54 4.63
N LYS A 8 -13.92 -29.78 5.07
CA LYS A 8 -12.73 -30.10 5.87
C LYS A 8 -11.44 -29.72 5.14
N GLN A 9 -11.34 -30.05 3.86
CA GLN A 9 -10.16 -29.73 3.06
C GLN A 9 -10.00 -28.22 2.86
N GLY A 10 -11.10 -27.49 2.68
CA GLY A 10 -11.10 -26.02 2.57
C GLY A 10 -10.51 -25.36 3.82
N ILE A 11 -10.93 -25.78 5.02
CA ILE A 11 -10.39 -25.26 6.28
C ILE A 11 -8.90 -25.57 6.42
N ILE A 12 -8.49 -26.82 6.18
CA ILE A 12 -7.08 -27.24 6.29
C ILE A 12 -6.21 -26.43 5.31
N ASN A 13 -6.65 -26.29 4.07
CA ASN A 13 -5.94 -25.50 3.06
C ASN A 13 -5.86 -24.02 3.47
N GLY A 14 -6.95 -23.45 3.99
CA GLY A 14 -6.99 -22.07 4.48
C GLY A 14 -6.01 -21.82 5.62
N LEU A 15 -5.96 -22.74 6.60
CA LEU A 15 -5.00 -22.67 7.71
C LEU A 15 -3.55 -22.79 7.22
N ASN A 16 -3.28 -23.71 6.29
CA ASN A 16 -1.95 -23.88 5.71
C ASN A 16 -1.50 -22.62 4.95
N ILE A 17 -2.36 -22.02 4.13
CA ILE A 17 -2.06 -20.78 3.42
C ILE A 17 -1.84 -19.62 4.41
N THR A 18 -2.70 -19.51 5.43
CA THR A 18 -2.56 -18.50 6.48
C THR A 18 -1.22 -18.62 7.19
N TRP A 19 -0.79 -19.84 7.52
CA TRP A 19 0.51 -20.11 8.11
C TRP A 19 1.68 -19.73 7.19
N GLU A 20 1.57 -20.07 5.90
CA GLU A 20 2.57 -19.72 4.89
C GLU A 20 2.73 -18.22 4.67
N LEU A 21 1.61 -17.48 4.68
CA LEU A 21 1.61 -16.02 4.60
C LEU A 21 2.14 -15.40 5.89
N THR A 22 1.74 -15.92 7.05
CA THR A 22 2.19 -15.40 8.36
C THR A 22 3.70 -15.44 8.51
N LYS A 23 4.34 -16.54 8.09
CA LYS A 23 5.82 -16.68 8.09
C LYS A 23 6.54 -15.62 7.26
N VAL A 24 5.87 -15.00 6.30
CA VAL A 24 6.40 -13.91 5.48
C VAL A 24 6.01 -12.56 6.04
N THR A 25 4.71 -12.36 6.28
CA THR A 25 4.12 -11.09 6.65
C THR A 25 4.61 -10.64 8.02
N VAL A 26 4.76 -11.54 9.01
CA VAL A 26 5.17 -11.15 10.38
C VAL A 26 6.61 -10.58 10.42
N PRO A 27 7.65 -11.27 9.88
CA PRO A 27 9.00 -10.69 9.85
C PRO A 27 9.06 -9.35 9.12
N VAL A 28 8.32 -9.24 8.01
CA VAL A 28 8.22 -8.01 7.23
C VAL A 28 7.54 -6.91 8.05
N TYR A 29 6.44 -7.22 8.74
CA TYR A 29 5.75 -6.27 9.61
C TYR A 29 6.65 -5.75 10.72
N ILE A 30 7.46 -6.61 11.32
CA ILE A 30 8.44 -6.22 12.33
C ILE A 30 9.45 -5.23 11.70
N PHE A 31 10.01 -5.56 10.54
CA PHE A 31 10.96 -4.69 9.84
C PHE A 31 10.37 -3.31 9.50
N ILE A 32 9.18 -3.27 8.89
CA ILE A 32 8.53 -1.99 8.54
C ILE A 32 8.10 -1.21 9.78
N THR A 33 7.79 -1.89 10.89
CA THR A 33 7.51 -1.24 12.17
C THR A 33 8.75 -0.52 12.70
N PHE A 34 9.92 -1.15 12.63
CA PHE A 34 11.17 -0.45 12.96
C PHE A 34 11.40 0.74 12.01
N LEU A 35 11.21 0.54 10.70
CA LEU A 35 11.37 1.61 9.70
C LEU A 35 10.46 2.82 10.00
N LYS A 36 9.25 2.59 10.50
CA LYS A 36 8.31 3.65 10.91
C LYS A 36 8.87 4.56 12.01
N TYR A 37 9.72 4.06 12.89
CA TYR A 37 10.36 4.84 13.96
C TYR A 37 11.68 5.51 13.53
N THR A 38 12.03 5.43 12.25
CA THR A 38 13.22 6.10 11.67
C THR A 38 12.81 7.31 10.82
N PRO A 39 13.71 8.28 10.59
CA PRO A 39 13.45 9.42 9.71
C PRO A 39 13.44 9.07 8.22
N VAL A 40 13.64 7.80 7.84
CA VAL A 40 13.73 7.37 6.45
C VAL A 40 12.44 7.66 5.67
N LEU A 41 11.26 7.40 6.26
CA LEU A 41 9.98 7.66 5.58
C LEU A 41 9.74 9.16 5.37
N PRO A 42 9.97 10.05 6.36
CA PRO A 42 10.01 11.49 6.13
C PRO A 42 10.95 11.92 5.01
N TRP A 43 12.18 11.41 4.96
CA TRP A 43 13.11 11.78 3.89
C TRP A 43 12.62 11.40 2.49
N ILE A 44 12.01 10.22 2.36
CA ILE A 44 11.40 9.78 1.10
C ILE A 44 10.20 10.68 0.76
N ALA A 45 9.38 11.05 1.77
CA ALA A 45 8.25 11.94 1.58
C ALA A 45 8.69 13.33 1.09
N ASP A 46 9.70 13.93 1.71
CA ASP A 46 10.26 15.23 1.30
C ASP A 46 10.78 15.20 -0.14
N PHE A 47 11.43 14.10 -0.53
CA PHE A 47 11.86 13.88 -1.91
C PHE A 47 10.68 13.76 -2.89
N CYS A 48 9.58 13.13 -2.47
CA CYS A 48 8.36 12.96 -3.27
C CYS A 48 7.42 14.17 -3.25
N ALA A 49 7.57 15.10 -2.30
CA ALA A 49 6.76 16.30 -2.14
C ALA A 49 6.59 17.13 -3.42
N PRO A 50 7.62 17.42 -4.25
CA PRO A 50 7.43 18.19 -5.47
C PRO A 50 6.49 17.50 -6.48
N VAL A 51 6.49 16.17 -6.53
CA VAL A 51 5.63 15.40 -7.45
C VAL A 51 4.15 15.52 -7.06
N MET A 52 3.84 15.78 -5.79
CA MET A 52 2.45 15.93 -5.30
C MET A 52 1.73 17.08 -5.98
N THR A 53 2.45 18.17 -6.28
CA THR A 53 1.87 19.34 -6.95
C THR A 53 1.34 19.02 -8.35
N LEU A 54 1.97 18.07 -9.07
CA LEU A 54 1.55 17.64 -10.40
C LEU A 54 0.17 16.94 -10.39
N ILE A 55 -0.17 16.32 -9.26
CA ILE A 55 -1.42 15.59 -9.03
C ILE A 55 -2.40 16.38 -8.15
N GLY A 56 -2.16 17.68 -7.94
CA GLY A 56 -3.05 18.58 -7.19
C GLY A 56 -3.10 18.31 -5.69
N LEU A 57 -2.09 17.62 -5.15
CA LEU A 57 -1.94 17.35 -3.72
C LEU A 57 -0.92 18.32 -3.09
N PRO A 58 -1.12 18.68 -1.82
CA PRO A 58 -0.13 19.46 -1.07
C PRO A 58 1.11 18.60 -0.78
N GLY A 59 2.27 19.22 -0.60
CA GLY A 59 3.54 18.50 -0.43
C GLY A 59 3.53 17.57 0.79
N GLU A 60 2.83 17.96 1.85
CA GLU A 60 2.67 17.22 3.10
C GLU A 60 1.88 15.92 2.93
N ALA A 61 1.04 15.82 1.89
CA ALA A 61 0.32 14.59 1.54
C ALA A 61 1.25 13.47 1.03
N SER A 62 2.48 13.81 0.61
CA SER A 62 3.49 12.82 0.23
C SER A 62 3.77 11.83 1.36
N LEU A 63 3.79 12.29 2.62
CA LEU A 63 4.05 11.44 3.77
C LEU A 63 2.95 10.39 3.94
N ALA A 64 1.69 10.79 3.78
CA ALA A 64 0.56 9.87 3.83
C ALA A 64 0.64 8.80 2.74
N LEU A 65 0.99 9.17 1.51
CA LEU A 65 1.17 8.24 0.39
C LEU A 65 2.35 7.28 0.64
N VAL A 66 3.50 7.80 1.05
CA VAL A 66 4.70 6.98 1.35
C VAL A 66 4.40 6.00 2.48
N MET A 67 3.75 6.44 3.57
CA MET A 67 3.35 5.56 4.66
C MET A 67 2.39 4.46 4.20
N GLY A 68 1.44 4.77 3.31
CA GLY A 68 0.53 3.77 2.76
C GLY A 68 1.18 2.77 1.80
N TYR A 69 2.06 3.28 0.92
CA TYR A 69 2.79 2.48 -0.05
C TYR A 69 3.77 1.53 0.64
N VAL A 70 4.46 1.98 1.68
CA VAL A 70 5.53 1.21 2.33
C VAL A 70 5.03 0.41 3.52
N LEU A 71 4.20 1.02 4.38
CA LEU A 71 3.76 0.40 5.64
C LEU A 71 2.40 -0.30 5.47
N ASN A 72 1.31 0.49 5.48
CA ASN A 72 -0.07 0.02 5.33
C ASN A 72 -1.06 1.19 5.33
N LEU A 73 -2.31 0.87 4.97
CA LEU A 73 -3.42 1.83 4.93
C LEU A 73 -3.70 2.48 6.29
N TYR A 74 -3.54 1.78 7.41
CA TYR A 74 -3.77 2.37 8.74
C TYR A 74 -2.76 3.48 9.05
N ALA A 75 -1.49 3.29 8.68
CA ALA A 75 -0.48 4.34 8.82
C ALA A 75 -0.80 5.55 7.93
N ALA A 76 -1.23 5.32 6.69
CA ALA A 76 -1.64 6.40 5.78
C ALA A 76 -2.84 7.18 6.34
N ILE A 77 -3.88 6.49 6.84
CA ILE A 77 -5.04 7.13 7.45
C ILE A 77 -4.62 7.99 8.64
N GLY A 78 -3.73 7.50 9.51
CA GLY A 78 -3.20 8.29 10.63
C GLY A 78 -2.50 9.57 10.19
N ALA A 79 -1.73 9.50 9.10
CA ALA A 79 -1.10 10.68 8.51
C ALA A 79 -2.13 11.64 7.87
N ILE A 80 -3.10 11.12 7.11
CA ILE A 80 -4.18 11.91 6.49
C ILE A 80 -4.98 12.67 7.55
N LEU A 81 -5.32 12.04 8.67
CA LEU A 81 -6.08 12.66 9.76
C LEU A 81 -5.33 13.82 10.43
N SER A 82 -4.00 13.84 10.33
CA SER A 82 -3.16 14.91 10.87
C SER A 82 -3.01 16.09 9.90
N LEU A 83 -3.55 15.98 8.69
CA LEU A 83 -3.46 16.97 7.62
C LEU A 83 -4.83 17.62 7.37
N SER A 84 -4.84 18.93 7.10
CA SER A 84 -6.07 19.65 6.71
C SER A 84 -6.32 19.53 5.21
N LEU A 85 -6.67 18.34 4.75
CA LEU A 85 -6.94 18.06 3.34
C LEU A 85 -8.41 18.29 2.96
N THR A 86 -8.63 18.78 1.75
CA THR A 86 -9.98 18.89 1.18
C THR A 86 -10.55 17.52 0.82
N PRO A 87 -11.89 17.37 0.72
CA PRO A 87 -12.50 16.11 0.26
C PRO A 87 -11.93 15.61 -1.07
N LYS A 88 -11.70 16.51 -2.04
CA LYS A 88 -11.04 16.20 -3.32
C LYS A 88 -9.68 15.54 -3.12
N GLN A 89 -8.82 16.14 -2.30
CA GLN A 89 -7.46 15.63 -2.04
C GLN A 89 -7.50 14.28 -1.32
N ILE A 90 -8.42 14.10 -0.38
CA ILE A 90 -8.62 12.80 0.30
C ILE A 90 -9.05 11.73 -0.71
N THR A 91 -9.97 12.04 -1.63
CA THR A 91 -10.40 11.11 -2.69
C THR A 91 -9.23 10.71 -3.60
N ILE A 92 -8.39 11.67 -4.00
CA ILE A 92 -7.20 11.40 -4.82
C ILE A 92 -6.25 10.46 -4.07
N ILE A 93 -5.88 10.77 -2.82
CA ILE A 93 -4.96 9.94 -2.02
C ILE A 93 -5.56 8.54 -1.80
N ALA A 94 -6.83 8.45 -1.42
CA ALA A 94 -7.50 7.17 -1.19
C ALA A 94 -7.50 6.31 -2.46
N GLY A 95 -7.76 6.92 -3.61
CA GLY A 95 -7.68 6.27 -4.91
C GLY A 95 -6.29 5.75 -5.26
N MET A 96 -5.27 6.58 -5.03
CA MET A 96 -3.87 6.19 -5.21
C MET A 96 -3.49 5.01 -4.31
N LEU A 97 -3.86 5.06 -3.03
CA LEU A 97 -3.58 4.01 -2.05
C LEU A 97 -4.33 2.70 -2.36
N LEU A 98 -5.54 2.78 -2.93
CA LEU A 98 -6.29 1.61 -3.36
C LEU A 98 -5.48 0.79 -4.39
N LEU A 99 -4.81 1.48 -5.33
CA LEU A 99 -3.99 0.85 -6.37
C LEU A 99 -2.61 0.43 -5.85
N ALA A 100 -2.03 1.19 -4.95
CA ALA A 100 -0.70 0.94 -4.40
C ALA A 100 -0.73 1.12 -2.88
N HIS A 101 -0.76 0.01 -2.13
CA HIS A 101 -0.57 0.01 -0.68
C HIS A 101 0.24 -1.21 -0.29
N CYS A 102 0.93 -1.17 0.85
CA CYS A 102 1.69 -2.33 1.37
C CYS A 102 2.64 -2.97 0.33
N LEU A 103 3.21 -2.19 -0.59
CA LEU A 103 3.95 -2.68 -1.76
C LEU A 103 5.05 -3.66 -1.36
N PHE A 104 5.70 -3.45 -0.22
CA PHE A 104 6.76 -4.33 0.26
C PHE A 104 6.23 -5.72 0.67
N ILE A 105 5.14 -5.80 1.43
CA ILE A 105 4.53 -7.07 1.85
C ILE A 105 3.96 -7.81 0.64
N GLU A 106 3.15 -7.11 -0.16
CA GLU A 106 2.49 -7.70 -1.32
C GLU A 106 3.49 -8.22 -2.34
N SER A 107 4.63 -7.55 -2.50
CA SER A 107 5.70 -8.00 -3.39
C SER A 107 6.27 -9.35 -2.96
N ILE A 108 6.49 -9.56 -1.67
CA ILE A 108 7.04 -10.82 -1.16
C ILE A 108 5.98 -11.92 -1.24
N VAL A 109 4.71 -11.59 -0.96
CA VAL A 109 3.59 -12.53 -1.12
C VAL A 109 3.39 -12.91 -2.59
N ALA A 110 3.40 -11.95 -3.52
CA ALA A 110 3.28 -12.18 -4.95
C ALA A 110 4.46 -13.00 -5.51
N LYS A 111 5.66 -12.82 -4.95
CA LYS A 111 6.81 -13.65 -5.32
C LYS A 111 6.57 -15.13 -5.02
N LYS A 112 5.85 -15.47 -3.94
CA LYS A 112 5.50 -16.87 -3.62
C LYS A 112 4.56 -17.51 -4.63
N THR A 113 3.83 -16.73 -5.42
CA THR A 113 2.94 -17.25 -6.48
C THR A 113 3.63 -17.33 -7.85
N GLY A 114 4.93 -17.03 -7.94
CA GLY A 114 5.71 -17.08 -9.18
C GLY A 114 5.64 -15.80 -10.03
N VAL A 115 5.00 -14.75 -9.53
CA VAL A 115 4.89 -13.47 -10.25
C VAL A 115 6.21 -12.72 -10.21
N ARG A 116 6.57 -12.09 -11.34
CA ARG A 116 7.72 -11.17 -11.41
C ARG A 116 7.39 -9.90 -10.64
N VAL A 117 8.09 -9.68 -9.53
CA VAL A 117 7.81 -8.59 -8.57
C VAL A 117 8.06 -7.20 -9.16
N ALA A 118 9.19 -6.99 -9.84
CA ALA A 118 9.56 -5.67 -10.37
C ALA A 118 8.51 -5.06 -11.31
N PRO A 119 8.02 -5.76 -12.35
CA PRO A 119 6.98 -5.20 -13.23
C PRO A 119 5.64 -5.01 -12.49
N LEU A 120 5.33 -5.83 -11.49
CA LEU A 120 4.11 -5.66 -10.67
C LEU A 120 4.16 -4.36 -9.86
N ILE A 121 5.24 -4.10 -9.12
CA ILE A 121 5.40 -2.86 -8.35
C ILE A 121 5.38 -1.65 -9.29
N PHE A 122 6.14 -1.71 -10.38
CA PHE A 122 6.22 -0.62 -11.34
C PHE A 122 4.84 -0.27 -11.90
N LEU A 123 4.09 -1.28 -12.35
CA LEU A 123 2.73 -1.10 -12.85
C LEU A 123 1.82 -0.44 -11.81
N ARG A 124 1.87 -0.91 -10.55
CA ARG A 124 1.02 -0.36 -9.48
C ARG A 124 1.33 1.09 -9.16
N ILE A 125 2.61 1.44 -9.08
CA ILE A 125 3.03 2.83 -8.83
C ILE A 125 2.58 3.71 -10.01
N VAL A 126 2.87 3.31 -11.25
CA VAL A 126 2.49 4.09 -12.44
C VAL A 126 0.97 4.27 -12.53
N LEU A 127 0.19 3.19 -12.39
CA LEU A 127 -1.27 3.27 -12.41
C LEU A 127 -1.80 4.14 -11.26
N SER A 128 -1.20 4.07 -10.08
CA SER A 128 -1.58 4.91 -8.96
C SER A 128 -1.38 6.40 -9.27
N PHE A 129 -0.22 6.80 -9.79
CA PHE A 129 0.04 8.19 -10.19
C PHE A 129 -0.84 8.66 -11.34
N LEU A 130 -1.05 7.82 -12.36
CA LEU A 130 -1.96 8.13 -13.46
C LEU A 130 -3.38 8.34 -12.96
N TYR A 131 -3.85 7.47 -12.06
CA TYR A 131 -5.18 7.58 -11.46
C TYR A 131 -5.32 8.88 -10.66
N GLY A 132 -4.34 9.19 -9.80
CA GLY A 132 -4.33 10.44 -9.03
C GLY A 132 -4.35 11.68 -9.94
N PHE A 133 -3.54 11.67 -11.00
CA PHE A 133 -3.53 12.74 -12.01
C PHE A 133 -4.89 12.89 -12.70
N THR A 134 -5.51 11.79 -13.14
CA THR A 134 -6.83 11.84 -13.79
C THR A 134 -7.91 12.38 -12.84
N LEU A 135 -7.93 11.95 -11.58
CA LEU A 135 -8.87 12.46 -10.60
C LEU A 135 -8.68 13.95 -10.31
N ASN A 136 -7.44 14.44 -10.31
CA ASN A 136 -7.18 15.87 -10.15
C ASN A 136 -7.75 16.72 -11.27
N LEU A 137 -7.83 16.18 -12.50
CA LEU A 137 -8.41 16.87 -13.66
C LEU A 137 -9.94 16.82 -13.68
N VAL A 138 -10.53 15.75 -13.15
CA VAL A 138 -11.98 15.52 -13.22
C VAL A 138 -12.73 16.15 -12.04
N LEU A 139 -12.13 16.13 -10.84
CA LEU A 139 -12.71 16.70 -9.61
C LEU A 139 -12.27 18.16 -9.41
#